data_AF-I0H6L1-F1
#
_entry.id   AF-I0H6L1-F1
#
_cell.length_a   1.000
_cell.length_b   1.000
_cell.length_c   1.000
_cell.angle_alpha   90.00
_cell.angle_beta   90.00
_cell.angle_gamma   90.00
#
_symmetry.space_group_name_H-M   'P 1'
#
loop_
_entity.id
_entity.type
_entity.pdbx_description
1 polymer ?
#
loop_
_entity_poly.entity_id
_entity_poly.type
_entity_poly.pdbx_seq_one_letter_code
_entity_poly.pdbx_strand_id
1 'polypeptide(L)'
;MLTAPASTPGEEGTVIALTEKAAADLLAAEAFSPGLPGFVGIAVDLLLDPASAPSGRRPLRHGFLDARSPRVMVVSGPPSPGLEVALRRMADDTAASTRLVEKHRLTVLDQATDTVHPDGPQHALGTATAGIRIGLEPGLDGGGPLGLGRRWNLAHTLTPVLAAAFANAPLRHGRPTGWRSVRQALRRELPVAPPPGEARESWAASVLRGRTATGRSLRDALHAGARLTARDLHRHRDALRPPVAARGHLELDVADRQPGSGWRLPVTVATVLMDDPRAAEEAWEATKHLVDEAELWERAARDAMTDPVLAAAARDCFVAAYGALARQGTGRELRDAVAEFTERYVHRGRCPADDILDQVTAHS
;
A
#
# COMPACT_ATOMS: atom_id res chain seq x y z
N MET A 1 -41.40 28.79 33.43
CA MET A 1 -42.34 28.64 32.31
C MET A 1 -41.74 29.33 31.10
N LEU A 2 -40.90 28.62 30.34
CA LEU A 2 -40.33 29.04 29.06
C LEU A 2 -40.14 27.77 28.25
N THR A 3 -40.85 27.71 27.13
CA THR A 3 -41.07 26.58 26.24
C THR A 3 -39.84 26.25 25.40
N ALA A 4 -39.53 24.96 25.25
CA ALA A 4 -38.55 24.44 24.31
C ALA A 4 -38.97 24.70 22.86
N PRO A 5 -38.05 24.99 21.93
CA PRO A 5 -38.38 24.98 20.51
C PRO A 5 -38.53 23.54 20.03
N ALA A 6 -39.61 23.30 19.28
CA ALA A 6 -39.94 22.03 18.66
C ALA A 6 -38.82 21.58 17.70
N SER A 7 -38.41 20.33 17.86
CA SER A 7 -37.57 19.62 16.89
C SER A 7 -38.30 19.59 15.54
N THR A 8 -37.69 20.19 14.53
CA THR A 8 -38.01 19.92 13.14
C THR A 8 -37.80 18.43 12.88
N PRO A 9 -38.77 17.70 12.29
CA PRO A 9 -38.51 16.35 11.83
C PRO A 9 -37.51 16.45 10.67
N GLY A 10 -36.27 16.09 10.96
CA GLY A 10 -35.24 15.94 9.94
C GLY A 10 -35.72 14.95 8.89
N GLU A 11 -35.48 15.29 7.63
CA GLU A 11 -35.71 14.45 6.46
C GLU A 11 -35.26 13.01 6.74
N GLU A 12 -36.23 12.10 6.93
CA GLU A 12 -36.02 10.67 6.67
C GLU A 12 -35.84 10.52 5.16
N GLY A 13 -34.67 10.95 4.66
CA GLY A 13 -34.20 10.61 3.34
C GLY A 13 -34.25 9.10 3.23
N THR A 14 -35.13 8.61 2.35
CA THR A 14 -35.35 7.18 2.15
C THR A 14 -34.00 6.51 1.97
N VAL A 15 -33.59 5.68 2.93
CA VAL A 15 -32.32 4.95 2.86
C VAL A 15 -32.47 3.89 1.78
N ILE A 16 -32.04 4.22 0.57
CA ILE A 16 -32.13 3.34 -0.60
C ILE A 16 -31.15 2.18 -0.38
N ALA A 17 -31.70 0.98 -0.26
CA ALA A 17 -30.90 -0.25 -0.25
C ALA A 17 -30.37 -0.51 -1.66
N LEU A 18 -29.09 -0.80 -1.78
CA LEU A 18 -28.44 -1.07 -3.05
C LEU A 18 -28.65 -2.53 -3.47
N THR A 19 -28.89 -2.73 -4.76
CA THR A 19 -28.69 -4.03 -5.41
C THR A 19 -27.19 -4.26 -5.65
N GLU A 20 -26.76 -5.51 -5.91
CA GLU A 20 -25.37 -5.79 -6.29
C GLU A 20 -24.94 -4.98 -7.51
N LYS A 21 -25.80 -4.87 -8.52
CA LYS A 21 -25.53 -4.06 -9.71
C LYS A 21 -25.35 -2.58 -9.37
N ALA A 22 -26.26 -2.00 -8.59
CA ALA A 22 -26.16 -0.59 -8.19
C ALA A 22 -24.91 -0.31 -7.34
N ALA A 23 -24.51 -1.26 -6.48
CA ALA A 23 -23.27 -1.17 -5.72
C ALA A 23 -22.03 -1.26 -6.63
N ALA A 24 -22.04 -2.16 -7.62
CA ALA A 24 -20.96 -2.27 -8.59
C ALA A 24 -20.81 -0.99 -9.44
N ASP A 25 -21.92 -0.46 -9.95
CA ASP A 25 -21.95 0.77 -10.77
C ASP A 25 -21.42 1.97 -9.97
N LEU A 26 -21.82 2.10 -8.70
CA LEU A 26 -21.34 3.16 -7.81
C LEU A 26 -19.82 3.05 -7.55
N LEU A 27 -19.34 1.85 -7.25
CA LEU A 27 -17.90 1.61 -7.02
C LEU A 27 -17.07 1.87 -8.28
N ALA A 28 -17.55 1.46 -9.44
CA ALA A 28 -16.88 1.67 -10.71
C ALA A 28 -16.79 3.17 -11.05
N ALA A 29 -17.88 3.92 -10.85
CA ALA A 29 -17.93 5.35 -11.10
C ALA A 29 -16.95 6.16 -10.22
N GLU A 30 -16.74 5.72 -8.98
CA GLU A 30 -15.85 6.39 -8.02
C GLU A 30 -14.41 5.86 -8.02
N ALA A 31 -14.11 4.83 -8.82
CA ALA A 31 -12.83 4.12 -8.76
C ALA A 31 -11.64 5.05 -9.08
N PHE A 32 -11.75 5.84 -10.15
CA PHE A 32 -10.66 6.65 -10.69
C PHE A 32 -11.14 8.01 -11.18
N SER A 33 -10.42 9.06 -10.78
CA SER A 33 -10.44 10.36 -11.43
C SER A 33 -9.41 10.33 -12.55
N PRO A 34 -9.79 10.55 -13.83
CA PRO A 34 -8.84 10.55 -14.93
C PRO A 34 -7.76 11.61 -14.75
N GLY A 35 -6.51 11.23 -14.93
CA GLY A 35 -5.37 12.12 -14.75
C GLY A 35 -4.12 11.57 -15.42
N LEU A 36 -3.35 12.44 -16.07
CA LEU A 36 -2.05 12.05 -16.60
C LEU A 36 -1.05 11.87 -15.44
N PRO A 37 -0.15 10.87 -15.52
CA PRO A 37 0.94 10.69 -14.56
C PRO A 37 1.72 11.98 -14.30
N GLY A 38 2.05 12.22 -13.03
CA GLY A 38 2.76 13.43 -12.62
C GLY A 38 2.52 13.86 -11.18
N PHE A 39 1.43 13.43 -10.55
CA PHE A 39 1.24 13.63 -9.11
C PHE A 39 1.56 12.36 -8.32
N VAL A 40 2.23 12.55 -7.18
CA VAL A 40 2.61 11.49 -6.25
C VAL A 40 2.08 11.83 -4.87
N GLY A 41 1.27 10.94 -4.32
CA GLY A 41 0.84 10.92 -2.93
C GLY A 41 1.63 9.87 -2.15
N ILE A 42 1.92 10.15 -0.89
CA ILE A 42 2.73 9.26 -0.03
C ILE A 42 2.09 9.23 1.36
N ALA A 43 1.96 8.03 1.91
CA ALA A 43 1.72 7.84 3.33
C ALA A 43 2.74 6.85 3.93
N VAL A 44 3.28 7.21 5.09
CA VAL A 44 4.27 6.41 5.82
C VAL A 44 3.71 6.10 7.19
N ASP A 45 3.58 4.81 7.50
CA ASP A 45 3.13 4.35 8.81
C ASP A 45 4.31 4.32 9.79
N LEU A 46 4.07 4.78 11.02
CA LEU A 46 4.98 4.72 12.16
C LEU A 46 4.41 3.69 13.14
N LEU A 47 5.14 2.59 13.33
CA LEU A 47 4.79 1.57 14.32
C LEU A 47 5.37 1.97 15.68
N LEU A 48 4.53 2.06 16.70
CA LEU A 48 4.91 2.56 18.02
C LEU A 48 5.06 1.46 19.05
N ASP A 49 6.05 1.64 19.92
CA ASP A 49 6.21 0.91 21.18
C ASP A 49 6.59 1.89 22.32
N PRO A 50 5.81 1.99 23.41
CA PRO A 50 4.54 1.31 23.66
C PRO A 50 3.39 1.81 22.77
N ALA A 51 2.30 1.03 22.75
CA ALA A 51 1.05 1.33 22.04
C ALA A 51 0.31 2.52 22.67
N SER A 52 0.70 3.75 22.33
CA SER A 52 0.18 4.97 22.96
C SER A 52 0.02 6.15 22.00
N ALA A 53 -0.25 5.87 20.71
CA ALA A 53 -0.56 6.91 19.73
C ALA A 53 -1.73 7.79 20.21
N PRO A 54 -1.59 9.13 20.21
CA PRO A 54 -2.69 10.02 20.56
C PRO A 54 -3.78 9.94 19.49
N SER A 55 -5.04 9.85 19.91
CA SER A 55 -6.17 9.87 18.98
C SER A 55 -6.30 11.22 18.25
N GLY A 56 -6.72 11.16 16.99
CA GLY A 56 -7.13 12.33 16.22
C GLY A 56 -6.09 12.80 15.20
N ARG A 57 -6.61 13.48 14.16
CA ARG A 57 -5.83 14.00 13.05
C ARG A 57 -5.22 15.36 13.40
N ARG A 58 -3.93 15.52 13.12
CA ARG A 58 -3.16 16.74 13.38
C ARG A 58 -2.57 17.26 12.06
N PRO A 59 -2.74 18.55 11.73
CA PRO A 59 -2.07 19.12 10.56
C PRO A 59 -0.55 19.14 10.75
N LEU A 60 0.17 18.89 9.67
CA LEU A 60 1.62 19.06 9.56
C LEU A 60 1.91 20.23 8.60
N ARG A 61 3.18 20.40 8.21
CA ARG A 61 3.58 21.50 7.33
C ARG A 61 2.92 21.35 5.96
N HIS A 62 2.91 20.14 5.41
CA HIS A 62 2.37 19.86 4.07
C HIS A 62 1.11 19.00 4.12
N GLY A 63 1.10 17.99 4.99
CA GLY A 63 0.03 17.01 5.11
C GLY A 63 -0.54 16.94 6.51
N PHE A 64 -0.70 15.72 7.01
CA PHE A 64 -1.25 15.47 8.34
C PHE A 64 -0.68 14.19 8.95
N LEU A 65 -0.74 14.16 10.28
CA LEU A 65 -0.47 13.00 11.11
C LEU A 65 -1.80 12.49 11.66
N ASP A 66 -2.08 11.20 11.50
CA ASP A 66 -3.29 10.57 12.02
C ASP A 66 -2.95 9.30 12.80
N ALA A 67 -3.80 8.89 13.74
CA ALA A 67 -3.64 7.65 14.48
C ALA A 67 -4.68 6.64 14.02
N ARG A 68 -4.22 5.52 13.43
CA ARG A 68 -5.08 4.41 12.98
C ARG A 68 -5.41 3.45 14.13
N SER A 69 -4.48 3.33 15.07
CA SER A 69 -4.62 2.57 16.30
C SER A 69 -3.66 3.15 17.34
N PRO A 70 -3.71 2.71 18.61
CA PRO A 70 -2.68 3.05 19.58
C PRO A 70 -1.26 2.64 19.15
N ARG A 71 -1.10 1.70 18.21
CA ARG A 71 0.20 1.25 17.70
C ARG A 71 0.63 1.89 16.39
N VAL A 72 -0.28 2.45 15.60
CA VAL A 72 0.03 2.90 14.23
C VAL A 72 -0.38 4.35 14.06
N MET A 73 0.63 5.21 13.87
CA MET A 73 0.44 6.57 13.37
C MET A 73 0.76 6.61 11.88
N VAL A 74 0.12 7.50 11.13
CA VAL A 74 0.29 7.63 9.68
C VAL A 74 0.61 9.07 9.34
N VAL A 75 1.79 9.28 8.79
CA VAL A 75 2.17 10.56 8.17
C VAL A 75 1.68 10.51 6.74
N SER A 76 0.70 11.36 6.38
CA SER A 76 0.11 11.38 5.04
C SER A 76 0.34 12.73 4.39
N GLY A 77 1.03 12.73 3.26
CA GLY A 77 1.32 13.93 2.48
C GLY A 77 0.19 14.31 1.52
N PRO A 78 0.21 15.55 1.00
CA PRO A 78 -0.68 15.95 -0.08
C PRO A 78 -0.20 15.34 -1.42
N PRO A 79 -1.08 15.19 -2.42
CA PRO A 79 -0.65 14.93 -3.79
C PRO A 79 0.31 16.03 -4.23
N SER A 80 1.49 15.63 -4.71
CA SER A 80 2.59 16.54 -4.99
C SER A 80 3.04 16.43 -6.44
N PRO A 81 3.33 17.55 -7.13
CA PRO A 81 3.74 17.53 -8.52
C PRO A 81 5.16 16.99 -8.64
N GLY A 82 5.28 15.73 -9.05
CA GLY A 82 6.52 15.01 -9.24
C GLY A 82 7.08 14.38 -7.96
N LEU A 83 7.88 13.34 -8.18
CA LEU A 83 8.50 12.52 -7.15
C LEU A 83 9.35 13.36 -6.17
N GLU A 84 10.25 14.21 -6.65
CA GLU A 84 11.16 14.96 -5.76
C GLU A 84 10.44 15.92 -4.82
N VAL A 85 9.35 16.56 -5.28
CA VAL A 85 8.53 17.43 -4.44
C VAL A 85 7.82 16.60 -3.37
N ALA A 86 7.26 15.45 -3.75
CA ALA A 86 6.61 14.54 -2.83
C ALA A 86 7.58 14.04 -1.74
N LEU A 87 8.77 13.59 -2.13
CA LEU A 87 9.80 13.11 -1.20
C LEU A 87 10.26 14.22 -0.24
N ARG A 88 10.46 15.45 -0.73
CA ARG A 88 10.88 16.58 0.11
C ARG A 88 9.82 16.95 1.14
N ARG A 89 8.56 17.06 0.71
CA ARG A 89 7.42 17.35 1.60
C ARG A 89 7.26 16.29 2.67
N MET A 90 7.37 15.02 2.29
CA MET A 90 7.29 13.92 3.24
C MET A 90 8.50 13.82 4.17
N ALA A 91 9.69 14.20 3.72
CA ALA A 91 10.87 14.28 4.59
C ALA A 91 10.65 15.29 5.72
N ASP A 92 10.11 16.47 5.41
CA ASP A 92 9.78 17.48 6.42
C ASP A 92 8.76 16.95 7.45
N ASP A 93 7.67 16.35 6.95
CA ASP A 93 6.55 15.90 7.77
C ASP A 93 6.88 14.65 8.60
N THR A 94 7.66 13.72 8.06
CA THR A 94 8.16 12.54 8.81
C THR A 94 9.17 12.94 9.87
N ALA A 95 10.07 13.89 9.59
CA ALA A 95 11.00 14.42 10.58
C ALA A 95 10.27 15.16 11.71
N ALA A 96 9.23 15.95 11.38
CA ALA A 96 8.38 16.60 12.38
C ALA A 96 7.61 15.60 13.25
N SER A 97 7.05 14.55 12.63
CA SER A 97 6.32 13.50 13.33
C SER A 97 7.24 12.69 14.25
N THR A 98 8.46 12.37 13.82
CA THR A 98 9.45 11.65 14.63
C THR A 98 9.80 12.45 15.89
N ARG A 99 10.08 13.76 15.76
CA ARG A 99 10.31 14.64 16.92
C ARG A 99 9.13 14.69 17.89
N LEU A 100 7.90 14.62 17.38
CA LEU A 100 6.70 14.57 18.22
C LEU A 100 6.64 13.25 19.01
N VAL A 101 6.88 12.13 18.34
CA VAL A 101 6.91 10.80 18.97
C VAL A 101 7.98 10.73 20.05
N GLU A 102 9.19 11.23 19.77
CA GLU A 102 10.29 11.33 20.74
C GLU A 102 9.92 12.20 21.94
N LYS A 103 9.28 13.36 21.73
CA LYS A 103 8.80 14.23 22.81
C LYS A 103 7.82 13.52 23.74
N HIS A 104 7.02 12.60 23.20
CA HIS A 104 6.10 11.75 23.96
C HIS A 104 6.76 10.49 24.54
N ARG A 105 8.09 10.34 24.42
CA ARG A 105 8.88 9.18 24.89
C ARG A 105 8.38 7.86 24.29
N LEU A 106 7.93 7.91 23.05
CA LEU A 106 7.52 6.75 22.28
C LEU A 106 8.66 6.35 21.34
N THR A 107 8.79 5.06 21.06
CA THR A 107 9.76 4.54 20.10
C THR A 107 9.03 4.25 18.80
N VAL A 108 9.59 4.69 17.66
CA VAL A 108 9.17 4.17 16.36
C VAL A 108 10.02 2.97 16.03
N LEU A 109 9.40 1.81 15.85
CA LEU A 109 10.10 0.59 15.48
C LEU A 109 10.59 0.67 14.03
N ASP A 110 11.78 0.13 13.78
CA ASP A 110 12.36 0.07 12.43
C ASP A 110 11.73 -1.01 11.55
N GLN A 111 11.17 -2.05 12.19
CA GLN A 111 10.49 -3.15 11.52
C GLN A 111 9.01 -2.84 11.31
N ALA A 112 8.40 -3.48 10.31
CA ALA A 112 6.99 -3.31 10.02
C ALA A 112 6.05 -4.02 11.01
N THR A 113 6.56 -4.92 11.86
CA THR A 113 5.82 -5.52 12.99
C THR A 113 6.79 -6.07 14.03
N ASP A 114 6.33 -6.19 15.27
CA ASP A 114 7.01 -6.84 16.39
C ASP A 114 6.17 -7.90 17.09
N THR A 115 4.84 -7.85 17.01
CA THR A 115 3.93 -8.62 17.89
C THR A 115 2.90 -9.45 17.11
N VAL A 116 2.68 -9.12 15.83
CA VAL A 116 1.67 -9.75 14.98
C VAL A 116 2.10 -11.16 14.58
N HIS A 117 1.13 -12.08 14.54
CA HIS A 117 1.31 -13.43 14.01
C HIS A 117 0.99 -13.47 12.50
N PRO A 118 1.70 -14.28 11.68
CA PRO A 118 1.38 -14.43 10.25
C PRO A 118 -0.07 -14.85 9.96
N ASP A 119 -0.67 -15.67 10.84
CA ASP A 119 -2.08 -16.08 10.80
C ASP A 119 -3.01 -15.14 11.60
N GLY A 120 -2.54 -13.92 11.88
CA GLY A 120 -3.32 -12.91 12.56
C GLY A 120 -4.53 -12.46 11.74
N PRO A 121 -5.50 -11.79 12.38
CA PRO A 121 -6.67 -11.29 11.67
C PRO A 121 -6.27 -10.20 10.66
N GLN A 122 -6.94 -10.15 9.50
CA GLN A 122 -6.62 -9.22 8.41
C GLN A 122 -6.59 -7.74 8.83
N HIS A 123 -7.42 -7.33 9.80
CA HIS A 123 -7.44 -5.94 10.29
C HIS A 123 -6.11 -5.52 10.95
N ALA A 124 -5.31 -6.48 11.45
CA ALA A 124 -3.98 -6.21 12.01
C ALA A 124 -3.06 -5.52 10.99
N LEU A 125 -3.28 -5.72 9.69
CA LEU A 125 -2.54 -5.06 8.62
C LEU A 125 -2.57 -3.52 8.76
N GLY A 126 -3.73 -2.95 9.13
CA GLY A 126 -3.89 -1.51 9.30
C GLY A 126 -3.76 -1.00 10.75
N THR A 127 -3.74 -1.89 11.75
CA THR A 127 -3.82 -1.51 13.16
C THR A 127 -2.64 -1.97 14.02
N ALA A 128 -1.80 -2.87 13.53
CA ALA A 128 -0.68 -3.43 14.29
C ALA A 128 0.59 -3.66 13.43
N THR A 129 0.54 -3.33 12.15
CA THR A 129 1.72 -3.33 11.26
C THR A 129 1.90 -1.96 10.63
N ALA A 130 3.07 -1.70 10.06
CA ALA A 130 3.38 -0.44 9.38
C ALA A 130 3.90 -0.69 7.97
N GLY A 131 3.36 0.06 7.00
CA GLY A 131 3.80 0.03 5.61
C GLY A 131 4.03 1.41 5.02
N ILE A 132 4.20 1.42 3.70
CA ILE A 132 4.29 2.63 2.89
C ILE A 132 3.24 2.53 1.78
N ARG A 133 2.39 3.54 1.68
CA ARG A 133 1.37 3.66 0.64
C ARG A 133 1.72 4.77 -0.34
N ILE A 134 1.53 4.49 -1.62
CA ILE A 134 1.88 5.37 -2.73
C ILE A 134 0.62 5.59 -3.55
N GLY A 135 0.22 6.84 -3.69
CA GLY A 135 -0.89 7.24 -4.56
C GLY A 135 -0.35 7.82 -5.85
N LEU A 136 -0.78 7.30 -6.99
CA LEU A 136 -0.39 7.75 -8.32
C LEU A 136 -1.62 8.09 -9.14
N GLU A 137 -1.45 8.99 -10.10
CA GLU A 137 -2.47 9.22 -11.10
C GLU A 137 -2.77 7.93 -11.88
N PRO A 138 -4.04 7.61 -12.15
CA PRO A 138 -4.38 6.30 -12.67
C PRO A 138 -4.16 6.19 -14.19
N GLY A 139 -3.96 7.31 -14.88
CA GLY A 139 -3.90 7.38 -16.35
C GLY A 139 -5.24 7.81 -16.96
N LEU A 140 -5.23 7.96 -18.28
CA LEU A 140 -6.45 8.22 -19.07
C LEU A 140 -7.04 6.91 -19.59
N ASP A 141 -8.31 6.93 -19.99
CA ASP A 141 -8.99 5.75 -20.56
C ASP A 141 -8.45 5.32 -21.94
N GLY A 142 -7.52 6.09 -22.51
CA GLY A 142 -6.85 5.77 -23.77
C GLY A 142 -5.89 4.58 -23.69
N GLY A 143 -5.46 4.10 -24.86
CA GLY A 143 -4.42 3.08 -24.98
C GLY A 143 -3.01 3.61 -24.72
N GLY A 144 -2.04 2.70 -24.68
CA GLY A 144 -0.61 2.99 -24.50
C GLY A 144 -0.09 2.74 -23.07
N PRO A 145 1.23 2.90 -22.85
CA PRO A 145 1.88 2.49 -21.59
C PRO A 145 1.31 3.18 -20.34
N LEU A 146 0.85 4.43 -20.49
CA LEU A 146 0.27 5.23 -19.40
C LEU A 146 -1.26 5.21 -19.35
N GLY A 147 -1.90 4.35 -20.15
CA GLY A 147 -3.35 4.16 -20.13
C GLY A 147 -3.82 3.44 -18.87
N LEU A 148 -5.04 3.74 -18.42
CA LEU A 148 -5.63 3.22 -17.19
C LEU A 148 -5.55 1.69 -17.08
N GLY A 149 -5.99 0.99 -18.13
CA GLY A 149 -5.97 -0.47 -18.15
C GLY A 149 -4.56 -1.05 -18.03
N ARG A 150 -3.57 -0.46 -18.72
CA ARG A 150 -2.16 -0.89 -18.67
C ARG A 150 -1.58 -0.68 -17.28
N ARG A 151 -1.78 0.51 -16.70
CA ARG A 151 -1.32 0.84 -15.35
C ARG A 151 -1.99 -0.03 -14.28
N TRP A 152 -3.28 -0.31 -14.40
CA TRP A 152 -4.00 -1.21 -13.50
C TRP A 152 -3.40 -2.62 -13.49
N ASN A 153 -3.14 -3.19 -14.67
CA ASN A 153 -2.54 -4.52 -14.78
C ASN A 153 -1.08 -4.54 -14.33
N LEU A 154 -0.27 -3.55 -14.73
CA LEU A 154 1.12 -3.43 -14.29
C LEU A 154 1.22 -3.31 -12.76
N ALA A 155 0.34 -2.53 -12.12
CA ALA A 155 0.31 -2.43 -10.66
C ALA A 155 0.13 -3.81 -10.01
N HIS A 156 -0.79 -4.64 -10.53
CA HIS A 156 -1.06 -5.97 -9.99
C HIS A 156 0.13 -6.92 -10.16
N THR A 157 0.82 -6.89 -11.30
CA THR A 157 1.98 -7.77 -11.52
C THR A 157 3.26 -7.27 -10.84
N LEU A 158 3.40 -5.96 -10.66
CA LEU A 158 4.55 -5.33 -10.01
C LEU A 158 4.51 -5.45 -8.47
N THR A 159 3.32 -5.48 -7.88
CA THR A 159 3.15 -5.43 -6.43
C THR A 159 3.78 -6.59 -5.65
N PRO A 160 3.76 -7.86 -6.09
CA PRO A 160 4.49 -8.95 -5.41
C PRO A 160 6.01 -8.74 -5.44
N VAL A 161 6.56 -8.19 -6.53
CA VAL A 161 7.99 -7.91 -6.68
C VAL A 161 8.43 -6.82 -5.69
N LEU A 162 7.65 -5.75 -5.56
CA LEU A 162 7.91 -4.69 -4.59
C LEU A 162 7.75 -5.19 -3.14
N ALA A 163 6.74 -6.03 -2.87
CA ALA A 163 6.55 -6.65 -1.57
C ALA A 163 7.75 -7.52 -1.15
N ALA A 164 8.29 -8.30 -2.09
CA ALA A 164 9.49 -9.11 -1.88
C ALA A 164 10.74 -8.24 -1.65
N ALA A 165 11.01 -7.30 -2.56
CA ALA A 165 12.21 -6.47 -2.50
C ALA A 165 12.30 -5.62 -1.21
N PHE A 166 11.16 -5.15 -0.72
CA PHE A 166 11.07 -4.29 0.46
C PHE A 166 10.55 -5.00 1.71
N ALA A 167 10.60 -6.34 1.78
CA ALA A 167 10.20 -7.08 2.98
C ALA A 167 11.06 -6.70 4.19
N ASN A 168 10.43 -6.35 5.32
CA ASN A 168 11.10 -5.86 6.54
C ASN A 168 10.27 -6.18 7.81
N ALA A 169 9.66 -7.36 7.88
CA ALA A 169 8.86 -7.81 9.00
C ALA A 169 9.09 -9.29 9.35
N PRO A 170 10.33 -9.74 9.66
CA PRO A 170 10.58 -11.15 9.87
C PRO A 170 10.30 -11.67 11.29
N LEU A 171 10.15 -10.77 12.27
CA LEU A 171 10.13 -11.13 13.69
C LEU A 171 8.75 -11.04 14.33
N ARG A 172 8.56 -11.86 15.37
CA ARG A 172 7.50 -11.76 16.36
C ARG A 172 8.08 -11.99 17.75
N HIS A 173 7.90 -11.03 18.64
CA HIS A 173 8.50 -10.98 19.99
C HIS A 173 10.01 -11.27 19.95
N GLY A 174 10.72 -10.64 19.01
CA GLY A 174 12.15 -10.81 18.79
C GLY A 174 12.57 -12.16 18.18
N ARG A 175 11.63 -13.05 17.86
CA ARG A 175 11.93 -14.38 17.29
C ARG A 175 11.57 -14.46 15.80
N PRO A 176 12.37 -15.15 14.98
CA PRO A 176 12.03 -15.39 13.58
C PRO A 176 10.70 -16.12 13.42
N THR A 177 9.89 -15.68 12.47
CA THR A 177 8.55 -16.24 12.21
C THR A 177 8.54 -17.28 11.09
N GLY A 178 9.64 -17.41 10.34
CA GLY A 178 9.67 -18.15 9.07
C GLY A 178 9.14 -17.35 7.87
N TRP A 179 8.71 -16.10 8.08
CA TRP A 179 8.32 -15.17 7.03
C TRP A 179 9.32 -14.02 6.95
N ARG A 180 9.55 -13.47 5.76
CA ARG A 180 10.30 -12.20 5.61
C ARG A 180 9.41 -10.98 5.81
N SER A 181 8.12 -11.13 5.53
CA SER A 181 7.12 -10.14 5.89
C SER A 181 5.85 -10.76 6.46
N VAL A 182 5.74 -10.74 7.79
CA VAL A 182 4.49 -11.01 8.52
C VAL A 182 3.39 -10.05 8.07
N ARG A 183 3.72 -8.78 7.76
CA ARG A 183 2.75 -7.80 7.26
C ARG A 183 2.10 -8.31 5.98
N GLN A 184 2.90 -8.79 5.03
CA GLN A 184 2.39 -9.33 3.77
C GLN A 184 1.67 -10.67 3.94
N ALA A 185 2.08 -11.48 4.93
CA ALA A 185 1.47 -12.78 5.23
C ALA A 185 -0.02 -12.67 5.61
N LEU A 186 -0.45 -11.55 6.21
CA LEU A 186 -1.85 -11.29 6.58
C LEU A 186 -2.81 -11.23 5.37
N ARG A 187 -2.26 -11.18 4.16
CA ARG A 187 -3.00 -11.11 2.91
C ARG A 187 -2.47 -12.09 1.85
N ARG A 188 -1.87 -13.20 2.29
CA ARG A 188 -1.30 -14.27 1.45
C ARG A 188 -2.26 -14.95 0.48
N GLU A 189 -3.56 -14.92 0.80
CA GLU A 189 -4.63 -15.52 -0.02
C GLU A 189 -5.11 -14.61 -1.17
N LEU A 190 -4.54 -13.41 -1.33
CA LEU A 190 -4.95 -12.51 -2.40
C LEU A 190 -4.43 -12.98 -3.76
N PRO A 191 -5.27 -12.94 -4.81
CA PRO A 191 -4.81 -13.19 -6.16
C PRO A 191 -3.86 -12.07 -6.60
N VAL A 192 -2.85 -12.42 -7.39
CA VAL A 192 -1.94 -11.44 -8.01
C VAL A 192 -2.60 -10.79 -9.23
N ALA A 193 -3.38 -11.53 -10.00
CA ALA A 193 -4.14 -10.97 -11.12
C ALA A 193 -5.36 -10.18 -10.62
N PRO A 194 -5.69 -9.03 -11.25
CA PRO A 194 -6.95 -8.35 -11.01
C PRO A 194 -8.12 -9.22 -11.47
N PRO A 195 -9.33 -9.08 -10.89
CA PRO A 195 -10.51 -9.69 -11.46
C PRO A 195 -10.68 -9.32 -12.94
N PRO A 196 -11.22 -10.22 -13.77
CA PRO A 196 -11.43 -9.96 -15.20
C PRO A 196 -12.39 -8.78 -15.39
N GLY A 197 -12.18 -8.03 -16.47
CA GLY A 197 -12.95 -6.83 -16.81
C GLY A 197 -12.07 -5.59 -16.92
N GLU A 198 -12.69 -4.45 -17.22
CA GLU A 198 -11.98 -3.17 -17.21
C GLU A 198 -11.57 -2.78 -15.78
N ALA A 199 -10.59 -1.87 -15.63
CA ALA A 199 -10.03 -1.52 -14.33
C ALA A 199 -11.09 -1.10 -13.28
N ARG A 200 -12.11 -0.34 -13.70
CA ARG A 200 -13.20 0.13 -12.82
C ARG A 200 -14.10 -1.02 -12.37
N GLU A 201 -14.47 -1.91 -13.28
CA GLU A 201 -15.31 -3.09 -13.01
C GLU A 201 -14.56 -4.10 -12.14
N SER A 202 -13.28 -4.31 -12.47
CA SER A 202 -12.35 -5.16 -11.73
C SER A 202 -12.22 -4.70 -10.27
N TRP A 203 -12.07 -3.39 -10.04
CA TRP A 203 -12.09 -2.81 -8.70
C TRP A 203 -13.43 -3.01 -7.99
N ALA A 204 -14.55 -2.73 -8.64
CA ALA A 204 -15.87 -2.94 -8.06
C ALA A 204 -16.09 -4.40 -7.63
N ALA A 205 -15.69 -5.35 -8.48
CA ALA A 205 -15.73 -6.77 -8.18
C ALA A 205 -14.84 -7.13 -6.98
N SER A 206 -13.62 -6.60 -6.91
CA SER A 206 -12.70 -6.79 -5.77
C SER A 206 -13.32 -6.29 -4.46
N VAL A 207 -13.95 -5.12 -4.45
CA VAL A 207 -14.58 -4.58 -3.24
C VAL A 207 -15.76 -5.45 -2.80
N LEU A 208 -16.62 -5.87 -3.74
CA LEU A 208 -17.78 -6.70 -3.44
C LEU A 208 -17.40 -8.10 -2.93
N ARG A 209 -16.31 -8.69 -3.46
CA ARG A 209 -15.78 -10.00 -3.05
C ARG A 209 -14.90 -9.94 -1.81
N GLY A 210 -14.36 -8.76 -1.47
CA GLY A 210 -13.54 -8.55 -0.29
C GLY A 210 -14.28 -8.92 0.99
N ARG A 211 -13.62 -9.70 1.86
CA ARG A 211 -14.21 -10.12 3.14
C ARG A 211 -14.33 -8.93 4.10
N THR A 212 -15.44 -8.87 4.80
CA THR A 212 -15.65 -7.93 5.91
C THR A 212 -14.99 -8.45 7.19
N ALA A 213 -15.03 -7.68 8.28
CA ALA A 213 -14.56 -8.12 9.60
C ALA A 213 -15.28 -9.38 10.13
N THR A 214 -16.48 -9.70 9.61
CA THR A 214 -17.22 -10.93 9.97
C THR A 214 -16.83 -12.14 9.11
N GLY A 215 -15.87 -11.98 8.19
CA GLY A 215 -15.38 -13.02 7.29
C GLY A 215 -16.24 -13.25 6.04
N ARG A 216 -17.45 -12.67 5.95
CA ARG A 216 -18.31 -12.72 4.75
C ARG A 216 -18.06 -11.54 3.82
N SER A 217 -18.20 -11.74 2.52
CA SER A 217 -18.12 -10.65 1.53
C SER A 217 -19.43 -9.85 1.46
N LEU A 218 -19.39 -8.62 0.92
CA LEU A 218 -20.62 -7.85 0.68
C LEU A 218 -21.51 -8.51 -0.36
N ARG A 219 -20.91 -9.15 -1.36
CA ARG A 219 -21.63 -9.93 -2.38
C ARG A 219 -22.44 -11.06 -1.76
N ASP A 220 -21.83 -11.87 -0.89
CA ASP A 220 -22.53 -12.96 -0.20
C ASP A 220 -23.64 -12.43 0.70
N ALA A 221 -23.40 -11.29 1.37
CA ALA A 221 -24.41 -10.64 2.19
C ALA A 221 -25.62 -10.18 1.35
N LEU A 222 -25.39 -9.56 0.19
CA LEU A 222 -26.46 -9.16 -0.74
C LEU A 222 -27.24 -10.36 -1.27
N HIS A 223 -26.55 -11.44 -1.66
CA HIS A 223 -27.19 -12.70 -2.08
C HIS A 223 -28.01 -13.34 -0.96
N ALA A 224 -27.61 -13.15 0.31
CA ALA A 224 -28.37 -13.57 1.49
C ALA A 224 -29.49 -12.59 1.89
N GLY A 225 -29.76 -11.55 1.10
CA GLY A 225 -30.85 -10.59 1.33
C GLY A 225 -30.52 -9.42 2.26
N ALA A 226 -29.24 -9.18 2.55
CA ALA A 226 -28.84 -8.01 3.35
C ALA A 226 -29.19 -6.70 2.61
N ARG A 227 -29.67 -5.70 3.37
CA ARG A 227 -29.91 -4.35 2.86
C ARG A 227 -28.67 -3.49 3.11
N LEU A 228 -27.87 -3.27 2.08
CA LEU A 228 -26.67 -2.42 2.16
C LEU A 228 -26.98 -1.00 1.68
N THR A 229 -26.42 -0.01 2.38
CA THR A 229 -26.48 1.39 1.96
C THR A 229 -25.19 1.80 1.25
N ALA A 230 -25.21 2.93 0.53
CA ALA A 230 -23.98 3.52 -0.02
C ALA A 230 -22.94 3.82 1.08
N ARG A 231 -23.39 4.20 2.28
CA ARG A 231 -22.50 4.41 3.44
C ARG A 231 -21.81 3.14 3.89
N ASP A 232 -22.52 2.00 3.89
CA ASP A 232 -21.92 0.70 4.24
C ASP A 232 -20.90 0.27 3.19
N LEU A 233 -21.21 0.50 1.91
CA LEU A 233 -20.31 0.23 0.79
C LEU A 233 -19.02 1.06 0.90
N HIS A 234 -19.12 2.37 1.15
CA HIS A 234 -17.96 3.24 1.34
C HIS A 234 -17.15 2.85 2.58
N ARG A 235 -17.82 2.53 3.69
CA ARG A 235 -17.14 2.05 4.91
C ARG A 235 -16.33 0.77 4.63
N HIS A 236 -16.93 -0.18 3.91
CA HIS A 236 -16.26 -1.43 3.53
C HIS A 236 -15.09 -1.17 2.60
N ARG A 237 -15.31 -0.41 1.51
CA ARG A 237 -14.25 0.03 0.60
C ARG A 237 -13.09 0.63 1.39
N ASP A 238 -13.35 1.57 2.30
CA ASP A 238 -12.36 2.29 3.10
C ASP A 238 -11.71 1.44 4.20
N ALA A 239 -12.26 0.28 4.53
CA ALA A 239 -11.66 -0.70 5.42
C ALA A 239 -10.75 -1.70 4.68
N LEU A 240 -11.01 -1.98 3.40
CA LEU A 240 -10.18 -2.88 2.60
C LEU A 240 -8.76 -2.36 2.45
N ARG A 241 -7.78 -3.27 2.50
CA ARG A 241 -6.34 -2.98 2.36
C ARG A 241 -5.67 -3.91 1.34
N PRO A 242 -6.19 -4.00 0.10
CA PRO A 242 -5.54 -4.77 -0.94
C PRO A 242 -4.21 -4.09 -1.34
N PRO A 243 -3.27 -4.85 -1.94
CA PRO A 243 -2.03 -4.32 -2.50
C PRO A 243 -2.22 -3.19 -3.51
N VAL A 244 -3.27 -3.30 -4.33
CA VAL A 244 -3.65 -2.31 -5.33
C VAL A 244 -5.10 -1.90 -5.08
N ALA A 245 -5.37 -0.59 -5.02
CA ALA A 245 -6.71 -0.06 -4.83
C ALA A 245 -7.02 1.10 -5.78
N ALA A 246 -8.31 1.28 -6.05
CA ALA A 246 -8.84 2.45 -6.76
C ALA A 246 -9.58 3.35 -5.76
N ARG A 247 -9.06 4.56 -5.54
CA ARG A 247 -9.48 5.50 -4.48
C ARG A 247 -9.74 6.90 -5.05
N GLY A 248 -10.20 6.98 -6.29
CA GLY A 248 -10.09 8.18 -7.14
C GLY A 248 -8.68 8.36 -7.74
N HIS A 249 -7.72 7.55 -7.32
CA HIS A 249 -6.36 7.45 -7.83
C HIS A 249 -5.91 5.98 -7.71
N LEU A 250 -4.78 5.63 -8.30
CA LEU A 250 -4.16 4.32 -8.16
C LEU A 250 -3.34 4.28 -6.87
N GLU A 251 -3.75 3.48 -5.90
CA GLU A 251 -3.04 3.31 -4.63
C GLU A 251 -2.28 1.97 -4.62
N LEU A 252 -0.98 2.02 -4.33
CA LEU A 252 -0.13 0.86 -4.07
C LEU A 252 0.20 0.83 -2.57
N ASP A 253 -0.10 -0.28 -1.91
CA ASP A 253 0.24 -0.53 -0.51
C ASP A 253 1.01 -1.83 -0.43
N VAL A 254 2.33 -1.84 -0.66
CA VAL A 254 3.10 -3.09 -0.81
C VAL A 254 4.46 -3.15 -0.16
N ALA A 255 5.05 -2.01 0.16
CA ALA A 255 6.30 -2.02 0.91
C ALA A 255 6.00 -2.06 2.41
N ASP A 256 6.78 -2.88 3.12
CA ASP A 256 6.88 -2.77 4.56
C ASP A 256 7.53 -1.43 4.93
N ARG A 257 7.26 -0.96 6.14
CA ARG A 257 8.02 0.14 6.73
C ARG A 257 9.51 -0.16 6.61
N GLN A 258 10.26 0.82 6.12
CA GLN A 258 11.72 0.78 6.00
C GLN A 258 12.36 1.58 7.13
N PRO A 259 13.57 1.21 7.60
CA PRO A 259 14.26 1.95 8.65
C PRO A 259 14.65 3.36 8.21
N GLY A 260 14.61 4.31 9.15
CA GLY A 260 15.02 5.70 8.91
C GLY A 260 14.38 6.36 7.68
N SER A 261 15.20 6.86 6.75
CA SER A 261 14.78 7.48 5.50
C SER A 261 14.56 6.49 4.34
N GLY A 262 14.68 5.18 4.60
CA GLY A 262 14.56 4.13 3.59
C GLY A 262 13.19 4.09 2.90
N TRP A 263 12.16 4.70 3.49
CA TRP A 263 10.83 4.81 2.88
C TRP A 263 10.84 5.52 1.52
N ARG A 264 11.86 6.34 1.24
CA ARG A 264 12.03 7.02 -0.05
C ARG A 264 12.24 6.04 -1.20
N LEU A 265 12.82 4.87 -0.95
CA LEU A 265 13.18 3.88 -1.97
C LEU A 265 11.97 3.17 -2.60
N PRO A 266 11.05 2.56 -1.84
CA PRO A 266 9.86 1.95 -2.45
C PRO A 266 8.97 2.99 -3.15
N VAL A 267 8.86 4.21 -2.61
CA VAL A 267 8.14 5.30 -3.28
C VAL A 267 8.78 5.62 -4.62
N THR A 268 10.11 5.80 -4.64
CA THR A 268 10.87 6.12 -5.85
C THR A 268 10.72 5.05 -6.91
N VAL A 269 11.04 3.80 -6.57
CA VAL A 269 11.02 2.68 -7.52
C VAL A 269 9.63 2.46 -8.09
N ALA A 270 8.59 2.41 -7.24
CA ALA A 270 7.23 2.23 -7.71
C ALA A 270 6.78 3.40 -8.61
N THR A 271 7.07 4.64 -8.22
CA THR A 271 6.67 5.81 -9.02
C THR A 271 7.30 5.78 -10.41
N VAL A 272 8.61 5.56 -10.51
CA VAL A 272 9.28 5.60 -11.82
C VAL A 272 8.90 4.42 -12.71
N LEU A 273 8.71 3.22 -12.13
CA LEU A 273 8.25 2.06 -12.89
C LEU A 273 6.83 2.25 -13.43
N MET A 274 6.00 3.03 -12.76
CA MET A 274 4.64 3.30 -13.22
C MET A 274 4.61 4.48 -14.21
N ASP A 275 5.29 5.58 -13.90
CA ASP A 275 5.11 6.88 -14.57
C ASP A 275 6.06 7.13 -15.75
N ASP A 276 7.22 6.46 -15.82
CA ASP A 276 8.08 6.53 -17.00
C ASP A 276 7.61 5.50 -18.05
N PRO A 277 7.19 5.92 -19.27
CA PRO A 277 6.63 4.99 -20.26
C PRO A 277 7.54 3.82 -20.61
N ARG A 278 8.86 4.03 -20.64
CA ARG A 278 9.82 2.99 -21.00
C ARG A 278 10.03 2.01 -19.83
N ALA A 279 10.19 2.52 -18.61
CA ALA A 279 10.31 1.66 -17.44
C ALA A 279 9.02 0.88 -17.16
N ALA A 280 7.85 1.45 -17.46
CA ALA A 280 6.57 0.75 -17.36
C ALA A 280 6.49 -0.46 -18.30
N GLU A 281 6.93 -0.31 -19.55
CA GLU A 281 6.99 -1.44 -20.49
C GLU A 281 8.07 -2.46 -20.09
N GLU A 282 9.26 -2.03 -19.68
CA GLU A 282 10.32 -2.92 -19.18
C GLU A 282 9.86 -3.70 -17.94
N ALA A 283 9.16 -3.05 -17.00
CA ALA A 283 8.57 -3.71 -15.82
C ALA A 283 7.40 -4.62 -16.19
N TRP A 284 6.58 -4.26 -17.18
CA TRP A 284 5.52 -5.13 -17.68
C TRP A 284 6.11 -6.42 -18.26
N GLU A 285 7.14 -6.33 -19.10
CA GLU A 285 7.81 -7.50 -19.66
C GLU A 285 8.44 -8.38 -18.58
N ALA A 286 9.04 -7.77 -17.55
CA ALA A 286 9.61 -8.48 -16.41
C ALA A 286 8.55 -9.17 -15.51
N THR A 287 7.30 -8.69 -15.50
CA THR A 287 6.31 -9.12 -14.49
C THR A 287 5.05 -9.77 -15.06
N LYS A 288 4.74 -9.65 -16.35
CA LYS A 288 3.48 -10.15 -16.93
C LYS A 288 3.24 -11.65 -16.73
N HIS A 289 4.30 -12.45 -16.67
CA HIS A 289 4.22 -13.90 -16.48
C HIS A 289 3.87 -14.30 -15.04
N LEU A 290 4.01 -13.38 -14.08
CA LEU A 290 3.79 -13.63 -12.66
C LEU A 290 2.32 -13.92 -12.31
N VAL A 291 1.37 -13.60 -13.19
CA VAL A 291 -0.06 -13.91 -12.98
C VAL A 291 -0.35 -15.41 -13.01
N ASP A 292 0.52 -16.19 -13.68
CA ASP A 292 0.37 -17.64 -13.84
C ASP A 292 1.09 -18.43 -12.74
N GLU A 293 1.81 -17.74 -11.86
CA GLU A 293 2.58 -18.33 -10.78
C GLU A 293 1.69 -18.68 -9.57
N ALA A 294 1.71 -19.96 -9.19
CA ALA A 294 0.94 -20.44 -8.04
C ALA A 294 1.41 -19.80 -6.73
N GLU A 295 0.45 -19.42 -5.88
CA GLU A 295 0.68 -18.91 -4.53
C GLU A 295 1.69 -17.75 -4.45
N LEU A 296 1.82 -16.96 -5.54
CA LEU A 296 2.91 -16.00 -5.68
C LEU A 296 2.92 -14.94 -4.56
N TRP A 297 1.76 -14.48 -4.09
CA TRP A 297 1.71 -13.52 -2.99
C TRP A 297 2.22 -14.12 -1.67
N GLU A 298 1.92 -15.41 -1.43
CA GLU A 298 2.42 -16.13 -0.27
C GLU A 298 3.95 -16.28 -0.33
N ARG A 299 4.49 -16.68 -1.49
CA ARG A 299 5.94 -16.74 -1.72
C ARG A 299 6.60 -15.38 -1.55
N ALA A 300 5.99 -14.31 -2.07
CA ALA A 300 6.50 -12.95 -1.89
C ALA A 300 6.58 -12.53 -0.41
N ALA A 301 5.60 -12.94 0.40
CA ALA A 301 5.59 -12.66 1.84
C ALA A 301 6.57 -13.55 2.64
N ARG A 302 6.66 -14.83 2.30
CA ARG A 302 7.46 -15.84 3.02
C ARG A 302 8.92 -15.80 2.61
N ASP A 303 9.17 -16.02 1.31
CA ASP A 303 10.47 -16.25 0.71
C ASP A 303 11.08 -14.95 0.16
N ALA A 304 10.23 -13.99 -0.20
CA ALA A 304 10.60 -12.69 -0.75
C ALA A 304 11.67 -12.83 -1.85
N MET A 305 12.84 -12.20 -1.68
CA MET A 305 13.91 -12.19 -2.67
C MET A 305 14.72 -13.51 -2.76
N THR A 306 14.45 -14.49 -1.88
CA THR A 306 14.99 -15.85 -2.06
C THR A 306 14.17 -16.71 -3.00
N ASP A 307 12.94 -16.30 -3.34
CA ASP A 307 12.21 -16.89 -4.46
C ASP A 307 12.90 -16.47 -5.77
N PRO A 308 13.34 -17.42 -6.61
CA PRO A 308 14.12 -17.12 -7.80
C PRO A 308 13.32 -16.39 -8.88
N VAL A 309 11.99 -16.62 -8.96
CA VAL A 309 11.11 -15.98 -9.94
C VAL A 309 10.95 -14.50 -9.59
N LEU A 310 10.65 -14.20 -8.32
CA LEU A 310 10.55 -12.84 -7.82
C LEU A 310 11.89 -12.11 -7.87
N ALA A 311 13.00 -12.78 -7.54
CA ALA A 311 14.33 -12.19 -7.60
C ALA A 311 14.76 -11.82 -9.01
N ALA A 312 14.43 -12.64 -10.01
CA ALA A 312 14.71 -12.33 -11.41
C ALA A 312 13.92 -11.09 -11.87
N ALA A 313 12.60 -11.09 -11.65
CA ALA A 313 11.74 -9.95 -12.00
C ALA A 313 12.18 -8.66 -11.28
N ALA A 314 12.56 -8.75 -10.00
CA ALA A 314 13.06 -7.62 -9.23
C ALA A 314 14.33 -7.01 -9.84
N ARG A 315 15.31 -7.82 -10.28
CA ARG A 315 16.54 -7.29 -10.90
C ARG A 315 16.20 -6.48 -12.15
N ASP A 316 15.34 -7.00 -13.01
CA ASP A 316 14.95 -6.32 -14.25
C ASP A 316 14.17 -5.02 -13.94
N CYS A 317 13.24 -5.06 -12.99
CA CYS A 317 12.53 -3.88 -12.52
C CYS A 317 13.46 -2.79 -11.93
N PHE A 318 14.45 -3.17 -11.13
CA PHE A 318 15.38 -2.19 -10.53
C PHE A 318 16.34 -1.59 -11.58
N VAL A 319 16.76 -2.37 -12.59
CA VAL A 319 17.50 -1.85 -13.74
C VAL A 319 16.66 -0.83 -14.53
N ALA A 320 15.39 -1.17 -14.82
CA ALA A 320 14.46 -0.27 -15.50
C ALA A 320 14.24 1.02 -14.70
N ALA A 321 14.04 0.91 -13.37
CA ALA A 321 13.88 2.03 -12.47
C ALA A 321 15.11 2.95 -12.46
N TYR A 322 16.31 2.40 -12.36
CA TYR A 322 17.55 3.18 -12.41
C TYR A 322 17.72 3.90 -13.75
N GLY A 323 17.40 3.22 -14.86
CA GLY A 323 17.40 3.80 -16.20
C GLY A 323 16.43 4.99 -16.33
N ALA A 324 15.23 4.89 -15.75
CA ALA A 324 14.26 5.99 -15.72
C ALA A 324 14.76 7.18 -14.91
N LEU A 325 15.31 6.95 -13.71
CA LEU A 325 15.87 8.01 -12.87
C LEU A 325 17.00 8.78 -13.59
N ALA A 326 17.84 8.08 -14.33
CA ALA A 326 18.89 8.69 -15.13
C ALA A 326 18.32 9.58 -16.26
N ARG A 327 17.28 9.13 -16.97
CA ARG A 327 16.61 9.90 -18.04
C ARG A 327 15.91 11.15 -17.49
N GLN A 328 15.28 11.03 -16.33
CA GLN A 328 14.53 12.12 -15.69
C GLN A 328 15.43 13.18 -15.05
N GLY A 329 16.75 12.96 -15.01
CA GLY A 329 17.69 13.89 -14.39
C GLY A 329 17.55 13.98 -12.87
N THR A 330 17.04 12.93 -12.22
CA THR A 330 16.82 12.89 -10.77
C THR A 330 18.13 13.12 -10.01
N GLY A 331 18.03 13.81 -8.87
CA GLY A 331 19.15 14.14 -8.01
C GLY A 331 20.07 12.95 -7.70
N ARG A 332 21.39 13.19 -7.70
CA ARG A 332 22.43 12.17 -7.53
C ARG A 332 22.26 11.35 -6.25
N GLU A 333 21.94 12.01 -5.14
CA GLU A 333 21.68 11.35 -3.84
C GLU A 333 20.67 10.21 -3.95
N LEU A 334 19.55 10.45 -4.64
CA LEU A 334 18.49 9.46 -4.76
C LEU A 334 18.88 8.31 -5.73
N ARG A 335 19.59 8.63 -6.82
CA ARG A 335 20.10 7.61 -7.74
C ARG A 335 21.14 6.72 -7.07
N ASP A 336 22.04 7.30 -6.29
CA ASP A 336 23.05 6.57 -5.54
C ASP A 336 22.38 5.66 -4.48
N ALA A 337 21.37 6.15 -3.78
CA ALA A 337 20.63 5.36 -2.79
C ALA A 337 19.88 4.16 -3.43
N VAL A 338 19.29 4.33 -4.62
CA VAL A 338 18.66 3.22 -5.35
C VAL A 338 19.71 2.22 -5.83
N ALA A 339 20.86 2.68 -6.34
CA ALA A 339 21.95 1.80 -6.75
C ALA A 339 22.51 0.99 -5.57
N GLU A 340 22.75 1.64 -4.43
CA GLU A 340 23.23 0.98 -3.21
C GLU A 340 22.24 -0.08 -2.72
N PHE A 341 20.94 0.23 -2.70
CA PHE A 341 19.91 -0.75 -2.35
C PHE A 341 19.90 -1.94 -3.32
N THR A 342 20.04 -1.67 -4.62
CA THR A 342 20.06 -2.70 -5.67
C THR A 342 21.24 -3.66 -5.47
N GLU A 343 22.44 -3.12 -5.22
CA GLU A 343 23.66 -3.90 -4.99
C GLU A 343 23.64 -4.70 -3.68
N ARG A 344 23.12 -4.09 -2.61
CA ARG A 344 23.06 -4.70 -1.28
C ARG A 344 22.04 -5.82 -1.23
N TYR A 345 20.88 -5.64 -1.85
CA TYR A 345 19.73 -6.53 -1.69
C TYR A 345 19.38 -7.24 -3.01
N VAL A 346 18.94 -6.49 -4.01
CA VAL A 346 18.29 -7.03 -5.21
C VAL A 346 19.20 -7.96 -6.02
N HIS A 347 20.44 -7.55 -6.31
CA HIS A 347 21.39 -8.38 -7.04
C HIS A 347 21.78 -9.64 -6.27
N ARG A 348 21.77 -9.59 -4.94
CA ARG A 348 22.11 -10.71 -4.05
C ARG A 348 20.94 -11.64 -3.76
N GLY A 349 19.74 -11.37 -4.28
CA GLY A 349 18.54 -12.14 -3.91
C GLY A 349 18.20 -12.00 -2.43
N ARG A 350 18.44 -10.82 -1.87
CA ARG A 350 18.19 -10.48 -0.47
C ARG A 350 17.21 -9.31 -0.37
N CYS A 351 16.69 -9.10 0.83
CA CYS A 351 15.85 -7.97 1.23
C CYS A 351 16.24 -7.50 2.65
N PRO A 352 15.74 -6.36 3.13
CA PRO A 352 16.03 -5.86 4.48
C PRO A 352 15.74 -6.87 5.61
N ALA A 353 14.74 -7.72 5.45
CA ALA A 353 14.43 -8.78 6.42
C ALA A 353 15.60 -9.76 6.64
N ASP A 354 16.43 -10.02 5.62
CA ASP A 354 17.56 -10.95 5.74
C ASP A 354 18.66 -10.39 6.65
N ASP A 355 18.88 -9.07 6.64
CA ASP A 355 19.87 -8.44 7.55
C ASP A 355 19.43 -8.56 9.01
N ILE A 356 18.13 -8.48 9.29
CA ILE A 356 17.57 -8.69 10.63
C ILE A 356 17.74 -10.15 11.06
N LEU A 357 17.47 -11.09 10.17
CA LEU A 357 17.59 -12.52 10.44
C LEU A 357 19.05 -12.93 10.70
N ASP A 358 20.00 -12.38 9.93
CA ASP A 358 21.43 -12.57 10.15
C ASP A 358 21.85 -12.07 11.53
N GLN A 359 21.37 -10.89 11.93
CA GLN A 359 21.64 -10.33 13.26
C GLN A 359 21.09 -11.23 14.37
N VAL A 360 19.83 -11.68 14.30
CA VAL A 360 19.25 -12.56 15.33
C VAL A 360 20.01 -13.87 15.44
N THR A 361 20.42 -14.45 14.31
CA THR A 361 21.20 -15.69 14.27
C THR A 361 22.59 -15.52 14.89
N ALA A 362 23.24 -14.37 14.70
CA ALA A 362 24.54 -14.08 15.30
C ALA A 362 24.50 -13.85 16.82
N HIS A 363 23.32 -13.51 17.37
CA HIS A 363 23.11 -13.25 18.81
C HIS A 363 22.38 -14.39 19.54
N SER A 364 22.03 -15.47 18.83
CA SER A 364 21.44 -16.70 19.38
C SER A 364 22.52 -17.72 19.67
#